data_AF-A0A6V6Z489-F1
#
_entry.id   AF-A0A6V6Z489-F1
#
_cell.length_a   1.000
_cell.length_b   1.000
_cell.length_c   1.000
_cell.angle_alpha   90.00
_cell.angle_beta   90.00
_cell.angle_gamma   90.00
#
_symmetry.space_group_name_H-M   'P 1'
#
loop_
_entity.id
_entity.type
_entity.pdbx_description
1 polymer ?
#
loop_
_entity_poly.entity_id
_entity_poly.type
_entity_poly.pdbx_seq_one_letter_code
_entity_poly.pdbx_strand_id
1 'polypeptide(L)'
;MWVLKLILIFLLFTILYQDCKERLVYWFLYPMVGIIALTIQYFILPVNSILLNIGTNLILVLFLLSVSYMYTKLRKIEFSNSFGLGDVLFFIFISFTFSTISFFVLFIFSLFFSLLLHFALSQKDREKTVPLAGYMSLFFGVVYGITFFCESNFLYAC
;
A
#
# COMPACT_ATOMS: atom_id res chain seq x y z
N MET A 1 -17.11 -10.87 -8.48
CA MET A 1 -16.39 -9.60 -8.23
C MET A 1 -16.52 -9.13 -6.78
N TRP A 2 -17.72 -9.10 -6.21
CA TRP A 2 -17.97 -8.71 -4.81
C TRP A 2 -17.16 -9.52 -3.78
N VAL A 3 -17.09 -10.84 -3.96
CA VAL A 3 -16.32 -11.74 -3.09
C VAL A 3 -14.82 -11.41 -3.10
N LEU A 4 -14.22 -11.13 -4.26
CA LEU A 4 -12.79 -10.78 -4.37
C LEU A 4 -12.50 -9.45 -3.66
N LYS A 5 -13.39 -8.46 -3.79
CA LYS A 5 -13.26 -7.17 -3.07
C LYS A 5 -13.32 -7.37 -1.55
N LEU A 6 -14.25 -8.21 -1.06
CA LEU A 6 -14.34 -8.53 0.37
C LEU A 6 -13.09 -9.25 0.88
N ILE A 7 -12.55 -10.21 0.12
CA ILE A 7 -11.30 -10.89 0.48
C ILE A 7 -10.14 -9.90 0.53
N LEU A 8 -10.04 -8.98 -0.43
CA LEU A 8 -9.00 -7.96 -0.46
C LEU A 8 -9.07 -7.03 0.76
N ILE A 9 -10.27 -6.56 1.12
CA ILE A 9 -10.49 -5.73 2.32
C ILE A 9 -10.10 -6.52 3.58
N PHE A 10 -10.54 -7.77 3.68
CA PHE A 10 -10.18 -8.63 4.81
C PHE A 10 -8.67 -8.81 4.93
N LEU A 11 -7.96 -9.06 3.83
CA LEU A 11 -6.50 -9.16 3.80
C LEU A 11 -5.82 -7.88 4.27
N LEU A 12 -6.27 -6.71 3.81
CA LEU A 12 -5.74 -5.42 4.27
C LEU A 12 -5.94 -5.22 5.78
N PHE A 13 -7.10 -5.59 6.32
CA PHE A 13 -7.33 -5.55 7.76
C PHE A 13 -6.48 -6.57 8.54
N THR A 14 -6.19 -7.75 7.97
CA THR A 14 -5.27 -8.71 8.62
C THR A 14 -3.84 -8.18 8.65
N ILE A 15 -3.39 -7.51 7.59
CA ILE A 15 -2.07 -6.84 7.56
C ILE A 15 -2.02 -5.75 8.63
N LEU A 16 -3.05 -4.92 8.73
CA LEU A 16 -3.16 -3.91 9.78
C LEU A 16 -3.06 -4.52 11.18
N TYR A 17 -3.85 -5.55 11.45
CA TYR A 17 -3.89 -6.18 12.77
C TYR A 17 -2.52 -6.78 13.15
N GLN A 18 -1.84 -7.44 12.20
CA GLN A 18 -0.51 -8.02 12.42
C GLN A 18 0.56 -6.93 12.60
N ASP A 19 0.53 -5.89 11.77
CA ASP A 19 1.51 -4.80 11.82
C ASP A 19 1.39 -3.97 13.11
N CYS A 20 0.17 -3.72 13.59
CA CYS A 20 -0.08 -3.02 14.85
C CYS A 20 0.25 -3.87 16.09
N LYS A 21 0.02 -5.19 16.06
CA LYS A 21 0.17 -6.05 17.26
C LYS A 21 1.58 -6.63 17.41
N GLU A 22 2.12 -7.21 16.34
CA GLU A 22 3.35 -8.00 16.41
C GLU A 22 4.51 -7.39 15.60
N ARG A 23 4.24 -6.31 14.84
CA ARG A 23 5.21 -5.67 13.91
C ARG A 23 5.87 -6.64 12.92
N LEU A 24 5.27 -7.81 12.76
CA LEU A 24 5.72 -8.90 11.92
C LEU A 24 4.52 -9.33 11.10
N VAL A 25 4.51 -8.91 9.83
CA VAL A 25 3.51 -9.34 8.86
C VAL A 25 4.09 -10.48 8.05
N TYR A 26 3.31 -11.53 7.83
CA TYR A 26 3.74 -12.60 6.96
C TYR A 26 3.93 -12.07 5.54
N TRP A 27 5.13 -12.26 4.97
CA TRP A 27 5.46 -11.82 3.60
C TRP A 27 4.36 -12.20 2.62
N PHE A 28 3.89 -13.45 2.64
CA PHE A 28 2.93 -13.97 1.65
C PHE A 28 1.62 -13.18 1.54
N LEU A 29 1.24 -12.40 2.55
CA LEU A 29 0.02 -11.58 2.52
C LEU A 29 0.11 -10.46 1.47
N TYR A 30 1.29 -9.85 1.28
CA TYR A 30 1.44 -8.75 0.33
C TYR A 30 1.30 -9.21 -1.15
N PRO A 31 1.98 -10.29 -1.60
CA PRO A 31 1.72 -10.87 -2.92
C PRO A 31 0.26 -11.26 -3.11
N MET A 32 -0.39 -11.80 -2.08
CA MET A 32 -1.80 -12.20 -2.17
C MET A 32 -2.71 -11.00 -2.42
N VAL A 33 -2.49 -9.87 -1.74
CA VAL A 33 -3.20 -8.61 -2.00
C VAL A 33 -2.97 -8.14 -3.44
N GLY A 34 -1.72 -8.13 -3.90
CA GLY A 34 -1.36 -7.72 -5.26
C GLY A 34 -2.02 -8.58 -6.34
N ILE A 35 -2.01 -9.91 -6.19
CA ILE A 35 -2.63 -10.84 -7.15
C ILE A 35 -4.15 -10.63 -7.19
N ILE A 36 -4.80 -10.52 -6.03
CA ILE A 36 -6.25 -10.31 -6.00
C ILE A 36 -6.60 -8.96 -6.63
N ALA A 37 -5.84 -7.90 -6.34
CA ALA A 37 -6.04 -6.60 -6.96
C ALA A 37 -5.89 -6.65 -8.50
N LEU A 38 -4.87 -7.35 -9.01
CA LEU A 38 -4.67 -7.57 -10.44
C LEU A 38 -5.84 -8.33 -11.07
N THR A 39 -6.33 -9.39 -10.41
CA THR A 39 -7.48 -10.13 -10.93
C THR A 39 -8.71 -9.24 -11.03
N ILE A 40 -8.96 -8.36 -10.05
CA ILE A 40 -10.07 -7.40 -10.10
C ILE A 40 -9.88 -6.43 -11.28
N GLN A 41 -8.67 -5.92 -11.49
CA GLN A 41 -8.38 -4.99 -12.56
C GLN A 41 -8.53 -5.63 -13.95
N TYR A 42 -8.14 -6.89 -14.11
CA TYR A 42 -8.27 -7.68 -15.34
C TYR A 42 -9.72 -7.82 -15.81
N PHE A 43 -10.68 -7.88 -14.89
CA PHE A 43 -12.10 -7.94 -15.24
C PHE A 43 -12.71 -6.59 -15.66
N ILE A 44 -12.03 -5.46 -15.39
CA ILE A 44 -12.56 -4.10 -15.60
C ILE A 44 -11.89 -3.43 -16.80
N LEU A 45 -10.58 -3.60 -16.94
CA LEU A 45 -9.74 -2.88 -17.90
C LEU A 45 -9.14 -3.83 -18.96
N PRO A 46 -8.88 -3.33 -20.17
CA PRO A 46 -8.13 -4.09 -21.16
C PRO A 46 -6.67 -4.30 -20.70
N VAL A 47 -6.10 -5.46 -21.06
CA VAL A 47 -4.77 -5.91 -20.60
C VAL A 47 -3.66 -4.91 -20.90
N ASN A 48 -3.71 -4.23 -22.04
CA ASN A 48 -2.70 -3.23 -22.41
C ASN A 48 -2.65 -2.05 -21.42
N SER A 49 -3.81 -1.55 -20.99
CA SER A 49 -3.88 -0.45 -20.02
C SER A 49 -3.38 -0.89 -18.64
N ILE A 50 -3.68 -2.14 -18.25
CA ILE A 50 -3.21 -2.72 -17.00
C ILE A 50 -1.68 -2.80 -16.96
N LEU A 51 -1.06 -3.31 -18.03
CA LEU A 51 0.39 -3.45 -18.10
C LEU A 51 1.10 -2.08 -18.02
N LEU A 52 0.54 -1.06 -18.66
CA LEU A 52 1.07 0.31 -18.64
C LEU A 52 0.93 0.94 -17.25
N ASN A 53 -0.23 0.77 -16.59
CA ASN A 53 -0.45 1.24 -15.22
C ASN A 53 0.51 0.57 -14.24
N ILE A 54 0.65 -0.76 -14.30
CA ILE A 54 1.58 -1.51 -13.44
C ILE A 54 3.03 -1.07 -13.67
N GLY A 55 3.45 -0.97 -14.94
CA GLY A 55 4.81 -0.58 -15.29
C GLY A 55 5.15 0.81 -14.77
N THR A 56 4.26 1.78 -14.98
CA THR A 56 4.45 3.16 -14.49
C THR A 56 4.43 3.25 -12.97
N ASN A 57 3.52 2.55 -12.29
CA ASN A 57 3.46 2.52 -10.83
C ASN A 57 4.70 1.86 -10.22
N LEU A 58 5.18 0.75 -10.79
CA LEU A 58 6.40 0.09 -10.35
C LEU A 58 7.63 1.00 -10.52
N ILE A 59 7.77 1.67 -11.67
CA ILE A 59 8.86 2.63 -11.90
C ILE A 59 8.83 3.73 -10.84
N LEU A 60 7.64 4.25 -10.54
CA LEU A 60 7.47 5.28 -9.52
C LEU A 60 7.87 4.79 -8.12
N VAL A 61 7.41 3.60 -7.71
CA VAL A 61 7.75 3.00 -6.42
C VAL A 61 9.25 2.73 -6.33
N LEU A 62 9.85 2.15 -7.36
CA LEU A 62 11.29 1.89 -7.42
C LEU A 62 12.09 3.19 -7.37
N PHE A 63 11.62 4.25 -8.03
CA PHE A 63 12.23 5.57 -7.96
C PHE A 63 12.19 6.13 -6.53
N LEU A 64 11.05 6.07 -5.85
CA LEU A 64 10.92 6.52 -4.46
C LEU A 64 11.81 5.70 -3.50
N LEU A 65 11.83 4.38 -3.65
CA LEU A 65 12.69 3.50 -2.87
C LEU A 65 14.17 3.82 -3.12
N SER A 66 14.57 4.06 -4.37
CA SER A 66 15.93 4.45 -4.74
C SER A 66 16.34 5.78 -4.11
N VAL A 67 15.48 6.80 -4.16
CA VAL A 67 15.72 8.10 -3.51
C VAL A 67 15.85 7.93 -2.00
N SER A 68 14.98 7.13 -1.37
CA SER A 68 15.05 6.85 0.07
C SER A 68 16.34 6.12 0.46
N TYR A 69 16.78 5.16 -0.36
CA TYR A 69 18.03 4.43 -0.17
C TYR A 69 19.26 5.33 -0.33
N MET A 70 19.26 6.23 -1.33
CA MET A 70 20.31 7.23 -1.46
C MET A 70 20.34 8.16 -0.25
N TYR A 71 19.18 8.58 0.27
CA TYR A 71 19.10 9.42 1.46
C TYR A 71 19.68 8.74 2.71
N THR A 72 19.30 7.48 2.98
CA THR A 72 19.85 6.73 4.14
C THR A 72 21.36 6.52 4.00
N LYS A 73 21.82 6.22 2.77
CA LYS A 73 23.24 6.07 2.47
C LYS A 73 24.04 7.35 2.70
N LEU A 74 23.51 8.51 2.29
CA LEU A 74 24.12 9.82 2.55
C LEU A 74 24.18 10.15 4.04
N ARG A 75 23.15 9.75 4.80
CA ARG A 75 23.10 9.88 6.27
C ARG A 75 23.92 8.83 7.04
N LYS A 76 24.56 7.87 6.35
CA LYS A 76 25.27 6.71 6.94
C LYS A 76 24.39 5.87 7.87
N ILE A 77 23.09 5.82 7.61
CA ILE A 77 22.14 4.99 8.34
C ILE A 77 21.92 3.71 7.51
N GLU A 78 21.95 2.55 8.16
CA GLU A 78 21.61 1.30 7.50
C GLU A 78 20.15 1.34 7.04
N PHE A 79 19.91 0.99 5.77
CA PHE A 79 18.58 0.99 5.18
C PHE A 79 17.60 0.06 5.94
N SER A 80 18.11 -1.06 6.46
CA SER A 80 17.37 -2.01 7.31
C SER A 80 16.88 -1.42 8.62
N ASN A 81 17.54 -0.38 9.13
CA ASN A 81 17.11 0.30 10.36
C ASN A 81 16.09 1.40 10.10
N SER A 82 15.91 1.82 8.83
CA SER A 82 14.98 2.89 8.45
C SER A 82 13.71 2.37 7.78
N PHE A 83 13.79 1.26 7.04
CA PHE A 83 12.67 0.64 6.36
C PHE A 83 12.59 -0.84 6.72
N GLY A 84 11.40 -1.28 7.14
CA GLY A 84 11.11 -2.69 7.29
C GLY A 84 10.98 -3.36 5.92
N LEU A 85 11.39 -4.63 5.82
CA LEU A 85 11.16 -5.44 4.61
C LEU A 85 9.66 -5.47 4.24
N GLY A 86 8.77 -5.45 5.24
CA GLY A 86 7.32 -5.40 5.03
C GLY A 86 6.86 -4.14 4.29
N ASP A 87 7.39 -2.96 4.61
CA ASP A 87 7.03 -1.70 3.97
C ASP A 87 7.41 -1.70 2.47
N VAL A 88 8.61 -2.21 2.16
CA VAL A 88 9.11 -2.32 0.78
C VAL A 88 8.23 -3.28 -0.03
N LEU A 89 7.89 -4.43 0.54
CA LEU A 89 7.00 -5.40 -0.10
C LEU A 89 5.62 -4.78 -0.32
N PHE A 90 5.06 -4.11 0.69
CA PHE A 90 3.78 -3.44 0.58
C PHE A 90 3.77 -2.42 -0.56
N PHE A 91 4.81 -1.58 -0.69
CA PHE A 91 4.90 -0.60 -1.78
C PHE A 91 4.95 -1.25 -3.16
N ILE A 92 5.68 -2.36 -3.30
CA ILE A 92 5.75 -3.09 -4.58
C ILE A 92 4.38 -3.67 -4.93
N PHE A 93 3.70 -4.34 -4.00
CA PHE A 93 2.45 -5.02 -4.31
C PHE A 93 1.25 -4.07 -4.43
N ILE A 94 1.25 -2.94 -3.71
CA ILE A 94 0.21 -1.92 -3.85
C ILE A 94 0.30 -1.19 -5.21
N SER A 95 1.47 -1.19 -5.86
CA SER A 95 1.64 -0.65 -7.22
C SER A 95 0.75 -1.34 -8.28
N PHE A 96 0.33 -2.58 -8.02
CA PHE A 96 -0.51 -3.38 -8.90
C PHE A 96 -2.01 -3.07 -8.78
N THR A 97 -2.38 -2.12 -7.92
CA THR A 97 -3.74 -2.04 -7.41
C THR A 97 -4.60 -0.97 -8.10
N PHE A 98 -4.01 0.11 -8.61
CA PHE A 98 -4.75 1.29 -9.11
C PHE A 98 -4.21 1.80 -10.46
N SER A 99 -4.98 2.65 -11.15
CA SER A 99 -4.48 3.42 -12.30
C SER A 99 -3.40 4.42 -11.87
N THR A 100 -2.53 4.87 -12.77
CA THR A 100 -1.35 5.66 -12.41
C THR A 100 -1.65 6.94 -11.64
N ILE A 101 -2.66 7.70 -12.07
CA ILE A 101 -3.04 8.96 -11.42
C ILE A 101 -3.64 8.69 -10.04
N SER A 102 -4.60 7.76 -9.97
CA SER A 102 -5.23 7.36 -8.71
C SER A 102 -4.21 6.79 -7.72
N PHE A 103 -3.28 5.96 -8.21
CA PHE A 103 -2.19 5.40 -7.41
C PHE A 103 -1.35 6.52 -6.79
N PHE A 104 -0.88 7.46 -7.59
CA PHE A 104 -0.02 8.55 -7.10
C PHE A 104 -0.71 9.39 -6.02
N VAL A 105 -1.96 9.79 -6.28
CA VAL A 105 -2.74 10.59 -5.33
C VAL A 105 -2.98 9.80 -4.04
N LEU A 106 -3.50 8.58 -4.12
CA LEU A 106 -3.79 7.76 -2.95
C LEU A 106 -2.53 7.40 -2.16
N PHE A 107 -1.42 7.14 -2.86
CA PHE A 107 -0.14 6.82 -2.23
C PHE A 107 0.39 7.99 -1.40
N ILE A 108 0.39 9.21 -1.95
CA ILE A 108 0.80 10.41 -1.22
C ILE A 108 -0.12 10.67 -0.02
N PHE A 109 -1.44 10.64 -0.24
CA PHE A 109 -2.39 10.84 0.86
C PHE A 109 -2.27 9.77 1.95
N SER A 110 -1.97 8.52 1.59
CA SER A 110 -1.73 7.44 2.55
C SER A 110 -0.49 7.67 3.41
N LEU A 111 0.58 8.25 2.85
CA LEU A 111 1.79 8.65 3.57
C LEU A 111 1.52 9.80 4.55
N PHE A 112 0.79 10.83 4.11
CA PHE A 112 0.39 11.91 5.00
C PHE A 112 -0.53 11.42 6.11
N PHE A 113 -1.49 10.55 5.76
CA PHE A 113 -2.42 9.95 6.71
C PHE A 113 -1.69 9.10 7.76
N SER A 114 -0.73 8.25 7.35
CA SER A 114 0.04 7.43 8.29
C SER A 114 0.88 8.29 9.25
N LEU A 115 1.46 9.39 8.76
CA LEU A 115 2.20 10.34 9.59
C LEU A 115 1.29 11.06 10.60
N LEU A 116 0.15 11.57 10.16
CA LEU A 116 -0.83 12.26 11.01
C LEU A 116 -1.41 11.32 12.07
N LEU A 117 -1.78 10.11 11.66
CA LEU A 117 -2.35 9.11 12.54
C LEU A 117 -1.33 8.60 13.56
N HIS A 118 -0.06 8.44 13.15
CA HIS A 118 1.01 8.19 14.10
C HIS A 118 1.15 9.33 15.11
N PHE A 119 1.15 10.59 14.69
CA PHE A 119 1.24 11.72 15.63
C PHE A 119 0.05 11.79 16.60
N ALA A 120 -1.16 11.49 16.12
CA ALA A 120 -2.36 11.45 16.95
C ALA A 120 -2.37 10.31 17.98
N LEU A 121 -1.84 9.12 17.61
CA LEU A 121 -1.80 7.93 18.47
C LEU A 121 -0.51 7.80 19.29
N SER A 122 0.56 8.51 18.90
CA SER A 122 1.90 8.46 19.50
C SER A 122 1.91 8.86 20.99
N GLN A 123 0.86 9.51 21.50
CA GLN A 123 0.75 9.78 22.94
C GLN A 123 0.66 8.52 23.81
N LYS A 124 0.37 7.33 23.23
CA LYS A 124 0.05 6.12 24.02
C LYS A 124 1.08 4.99 23.96
N ASP A 125 1.99 4.97 22.98
CA ASP A 125 2.86 3.82 22.73
C ASP A 125 4.33 4.09 23.09
N ARG A 126 4.90 3.20 23.93
CA ARG A 126 6.30 3.24 24.41
C ARG A 126 7.31 2.73 23.39
N GLU A 127 6.87 2.30 22.21
CA GLU A 127 7.72 1.66 21.23
C GLU A 127 8.05 2.56 20.02
N LYS A 128 9.33 2.67 19.71
CA LYS A 128 9.95 3.74 18.91
C LYS A 128 9.73 3.70 17.38
N THR A 129 9.07 2.69 16.81
CA THR A 129 8.94 2.56 15.34
C THR A 129 7.50 2.69 14.86
N VAL A 130 7.32 3.37 13.73
CA VAL A 130 6.01 3.64 13.11
C VAL A 130 5.58 2.44 12.26
N PRO A 131 4.39 1.83 12.51
CA PRO A 131 3.83 0.79 11.65
C PRO A 131 3.26 1.41 10.36
N LEU A 132 4.15 1.68 9.40
CA LEU A 132 3.84 2.40 8.17
C LEU A 132 2.92 1.58 7.26
N ALA A 133 3.28 0.32 6.97
CA ALA A 133 2.47 -0.59 6.16
C ALA A 133 1.06 -0.79 6.73
N GLY A 134 0.92 -0.91 8.05
CA GLY A 134 -0.35 -1.06 8.75
C GLY A 134 -1.28 0.14 8.53
N TYR A 135 -0.79 1.35 8.75
CA TYR A 135 -1.59 2.57 8.55
C TYR A 135 -1.95 2.82 7.08
N MET A 136 -1.05 2.50 6.15
CA MET A 136 -1.41 2.54 4.73
C MET A 136 -2.47 1.49 4.38
N SER A 137 -2.34 0.27 4.88
CA SER A 137 -3.34 -0.78 4.65
C SER A 137 -4.71 -0.40 5.19
N LEU A 138 -4.78 0.34 6.31
CA LEU A 138 -6.03 0.96 6.79
C LEU A 138 -6.60 1.92 5.75
N PHE A 139 -5.79 2.88 5.29
CA PHE A 139 -6.23 3.90 4.35
C PHE A 139 -6.75 3.27 3.05
N PHE A 140 -5.99 2.34 2.47
CA PHE A 140 -6.40 1.62 1.26
C PHE A 140 -7.62 0.74 1.51
N GLY A 141 -7.74 0.10 2.68
CA GLY A 141 -8.90 -0.69 3.06
C GLY A 141 -10.18 0.16 3.13
N VAL A 142 -10.10 1.36 3.71
CA VAL A 142 -11.21 2.32 3.77
C VAL A 142 -11.58 2.81 2.36
N VAL A 143 -10.60 3.17 1.54
CA VAL A 143 -10.84 3.61 0.15
C VAL A 143 -11.55 2.50 -0.65
N TYR A 144 -11.07 1.26 -0.54
CA TYR A 144 -11.72 0.10 -1.17
C TYR A 144 -13.13 -0.14 -0.65
N GLY A 145 -13.36 0.02 0.66
CA GLY A 145 -14.68 -0.06 1.28
C GLY A 145 -15.63 1.01 0.73
N ILE A 146 -15.17 2.27 0.61
CA ILE A 146 -15.98 3.36 0.05
C ILE A 146 -16.31 3.09 -1.41
N THR A 147 -15.35 2.64 -2.22
CA THR A 147 -15.62 2.30 -3.62
C THR A 147 -16.56 1.11 -3.78
N PHE A 148 -16.57 0.19 -2.82
CA PHE A 148 -17.58 -0.88 -2.78
C PHE A 148 -18.99 -0.33 -2.61
N PHE A 149 -19.20 0.64 -1.73
CA PHE A 149 -20.51 1.26 -1.51
C PHE A 149 -20.92 2.27 -2.59
N CYS A 150 -19.96 2.92 -3.23
CA CYS A 150 -20.22 4.00 -4.21
C CYS A 150 -20.27 3.52 -5.67
N GLU A 151 -20.01 2.22 -5.92
CA GLU A 151 -20.04 1.56 -7.24
C GLU A 151 -19.32 2.34 -8.37
N SER A 152 -18.29 3.11 -7.99
CA SER A 152 -17.63 4.07 -8.88
C SER A 152 -16.35 3.49 -9.49
N ASN A 153 -16.23 3.56 -10.81
CA ASN A 153 -15.02 3.15 -11.54
C ASN A 153 -13.89 4.20 -11.46
N PHE A 154 -14.01 5.20 -10.60
CA PHE A 154 -13.08 6.32 -10.50
C PHE A 154 -11.65 5.87 -10.17
N LEU A 155 -11.51 4.79 -9.40
CA LEU A 155 -10.20 4.19 -9.06
C LEU A 155 -9.47 3.58 -10.26
N TYR A 156 -10.19 3.26 -11.33
CA TYR A 156 -9.70 2.60 -12.54
C TYR A 156 -9.71 3.51 -13.75
N ALA A 157 -10.22 4.74 -13.61
CA ALA A 157 -10.21 5.73 -14.67
C ALA A 157 -8.76 6.10 -15.00
N CYS A 158 -8.44 6.07 -16.30
CA CYS A 158 -7.20 6.62 -16.86
C CYS A 158 -7.28 8.13 -16.96
#